data_AF-A0A0F9W3U4-F1
#
_entry.id   AF-A0A0F9W3U4-F1
#
_cell.length_a   1.000
_cell.length_b   1.000
_cell.length_c   1.000
_cell.angle_alpha   90.00
_cell.angle_beta   90.00
_cell.angle_gamma   90.00
#
_symmetry.space_group_name_H-M   'P 1'
#
loop_
_entity.id
_entity.type
_entity.pdbx_description
1 polymer ?
#
loop_
_entity_poly.entity_id
_entity_poly.type
_entity_poly.pdbx_seq_one_letter_code
_entity_poly.pdbx_strand_id
1 'polypeptide(L)'
;MSDSEPDKPLVRRSLTDPNRPRGRFRDTPENEIDTSDIPELDAAFWKHARIVEPRTRPTVTMRVSPEVKAYFQAQDPKGYTTRMAAILEAYVKSRSAA
;
A
#
# COMPACT_ATOMS: atom_id res chain seq x y z
N MET A 1 -14.36 -23.59 28.58
CA MET A 1 -12.95 -23.25 28.35
C MET A 1 -12.84 -22.69 26.96
N SER A 2 -12.73 -21.37 26.83
CA SER A 2 -12.52 -20.70 25.56
C SER A 2 -11.02 -20.61 25.33
N ASP A 3 -10.50 -21.37 24.37
CA ASP A 3 -9.13 -21.17 23.89
C ASP A 3 -9.12 -19.94 22.97
N SER A 4 -8.84 -18.77 23.56
CA SER A 4 -8.49 -17.58 22.82
C SER A 4 -7.05 -17.71 22.33
N GLU A 5 -6.85 -18.12 21.08
CA GLU A 5 -5.56 -18.01 20.40
C GLU A 5 -5.11 -16.53 20.36
N PRO A 6 -3.87 -16.21 20.73
CA PRO A 6 -3.39 -14.83 20.71
C PRO A 6 -3.21 -14.33 19.28
N ASP A 7 -3.75 -13.13 19.03
CA ASP A 7 -3.72 -12.43 17.75
C ASP A 7 -2.27 -12.21 17.28
N LYS A 8 -1.87 -12.96 16.26
CA LYS A 8 -0.50 -13.00 15.75
C LYS A 8 -0.24 -11.71 14.96
N PRO A 9 0.89 -11.00 15.17
CA PRO A 9 1.12 -9.73 14.50
C PRO A 9 1.11 -9.91 12.98
N LEU A 10 0.31 -9.09 12.29
CA LEU A 10 0.22 -9.04 10.84
C LEU A 10 1.55 -8.52 10.26
N VAL A 11 2.52 -9.41 10.06
CA VAL A 11 3.74 -9.12 9.33
C VAL A 11 3.34 -8.83 7.88
N ARG A 12 3.45 -7.57 7.44
CA ARG A 12 3.24 -7.16 6.04
C ARG A 12 4.32 -7.78 5.15
N ARG A 13 4.08 -9.01 4.71
CA ARG A 13 4.91 -9.71 3.72
C ARG A 13 4.60 -9.19 2.31
N SER A 14 5.63 -9.13 1.46
CA SER A 14 5.52 -8.69 0.06
C SER A 14 4.40 -9.43 -0.67
N LEU A 15 3.51 -8.68 -1.33
CA LEU A 15 2.42 -9.22 -2.15
C LEU A 15 2.94 -9.97 -3.39
N THR A 16 4.20 -9.75 -3.76
CA THR A 16 4.84 -10.29 -4.97
C THR A 16 5.74 -11.51 -4.70
N ASP A 17 5.80 -12.01 -3.46
CA ASP A 17 6.55 -13.22 -3.14
C ASP A 17 5.82 -14.47 -3.69
N PRO A 18 6.43 -15.23 -4.62
CA PRO A 18 5.80 -16.42 -5.20
C PRO A 18 5.54 -17.53 -4.18
N ASN A 19 6.30 -17.55 -3.06
CA ASN A 19 6.16 -18.53 -1.99
C ASN A 19 5.37 -17.99 -0.79
N ARG A 20 4.64 -16.87 -0.95
CA ARG A 20 3.77 -16.37 0.10
C ARG A 20 2.71 -17.42 0.44
N PRO A 21 2.60 -17.87 1.70
CA PRO A 21 1.50 -18.73 2.11
C PRO A 21 0.21 -17.96 1.86
N ARG A 22 -0.54 -18.36 0.84
CA ARG A 22 -1.89 -17.85 0.64
C ARG A 22 -2.72 -18.43 1.77
N GLY A 23 -3.47 -17.60 2.49
CA GLY A 23 -4.38 -18.09 3.52
C GLY A 23 -5.35 -19.13 2.97
N ARG A 24 -6.07 -19.84 3.85
CA ARG A 24 -7.00 -20.94 3.56
C ARG A 24 -8.12 -20.64 2.54
N PHE A 25 -8.18 -19.44 1.99
CA PHE A 25 -9.21 -18.96 1.05
C PHE A 25 -9.21 -19.65 -0.33
N ARG A 26 -8.16 -20.40 -0.70
CA ARG A 26 -8.15 -21.13 -1.98
C ARG A 26 -8.97 -22.41 -1.96
N ASP A 27 -9.13 -23.00 -0.78
CA ASP A 27 -9.79 -24.29 -0.60
C ASP A 27 -11.21 -24.15 -0.03
N THR A 28 -11.62 -22.93 0.33
CA THR A 28 -12.97 -22.62 0.78
C THR A 28 -13.93 -22.68 -0.40
N PRO A 29 -14.97 -23.54 -0.35
CA PRO A 29 -16.00 -23.56 -1.39
C PRO A 29 -16.81 -22.26 -1.37
N GLU A 30 -17.33 -21.86 -2.54
CA GLU A 30 -18.04 -20.57 -2.72
C GLU A 30 -19.20 -20.37 -1.72
N ASN A 31 -19.88 -21.45 -1.34
CA ASN A 31 -21.02 -21.43 -0.42
C ASN A 31 -20.64 -21.19 1.05
N GLU A 32 -19.36 -21.31 1.41
CA GLU A 32 -18.83 -21.02 2.75
C GLU A 32 -18.33 -19.57 2.86
N ILE A 33 -18.35 -18.80 1.76
CA ILE A 33 -18.00 -17.37 1.78
C ILE A 33 -19.19 -16.59 2.33
N ASP A 34 -19.05 -16.09 3.56
CA ASP A 34 -20.00 -15.14 4.14
C ASP A 34 -19.84 -13.76 3.49
N THR A 35 -20.91 -13.31 2.84
CA THR A 35 -21.01 -11.99 2.20
C THR A 35 -22.08 -11.10 2.84
N SER A 36 -22.64 -11.52 3.97
CA SER A 36 -23.76 -10.82 4.63
C SER A 36 -23.42 -9.38 5.08
N ASP A 37 -22.13 -9.07 5.23
CA ASP A 37 -21.60 -7.76 5.60
C ASP A 37 -21.34 -6.83 4.41
N ILE A 38 -21.37 -7.34 3.17
CA ILE A 38 -21.03 -6.60 1.95
C ILE A 38 -22.29 -6.45 1.08
N PRO A 39 -22.83 -5.23 0.91
CA PRO A 39 -23.97 -5.01 0.04
C PRO A 39 -23.59 -5.25 -1.43
N GLU A 40 -24.55 -5.72 -2.23
CA GLU A 40 -24.36 -5.91 -3.66
C GLU A 40 -24.08 -4.58 -4.38
N LEU A 41 -23.10 -4.58 -5.29
CA LEU A 41 -22.72 -3.42 -6.10
C LEU A 41 -23.64 -3.30 -7.33
N ASP A 42 -24.83 -2.76 -7.11
CA ASP A 42 -25.89 -2.67 -8.11
C ASP A 42 -25.80 -1.43 -9.04
N ALA A 43 -26.77 -1.30 -9.95
CA ALA A 43 -26.82 -0.16 -10.86
C ALA A 43 -26.99 1.19 -10.14
N ALA A 44 -27.62 1.22 -8.96
CA ALA A 44 -27.77 2.44 -8.16
C ALA A 44 -26.43 2.85 -7.55
N PHE A 45 -25.62 1.89 -7.07
CA PHE A 45 -24.25 2.13 -6.62
C PHE A 45 -23.42 2.78 -7.74
N TRP A 46 -23.39 2.18 -8.94
CA TRP A 46 -22.60 2.69 -10.05
C TRP A 46 -23.09 4.04 -10.59
N LYS A 47 -24.39 4.33 -10.48
CA LYS A 47 -24.98 5.63 -10.85
C LYS A 47 -24.43 6.79 -9.99
N HIS A 48 -24.07 6.52 -8.74
CA HIS A 48 -23.58 7.53 -7.79
C HIS A 48 -22.08 7.40 -7.49
N ALA A 49 -21.42 6.37 -8.02
CA ALA A 49 -20.00 6.16 -7.84
C ALA A 49 -19.20 7.34 -8.40
N ARG A 50 -18.31 7.91 -7.58
CA ARG A 50 -17.36 8.93 -8.04
C ARG A 50 -16.16 8.24 -8.66
N ILE A 51 -15.92 8.52 -9.93
CA ILE A 51 -14.67 8.17 -10.60
C ILE A 51 -13.57 9.00 -9.96
N VAL A 52 -12.63 8.34 -9.30
CA VAL A 52 -11.42 8.96 -8.77
C VAL A 52 -10.31 8.68 -9.76
N GLU A 53 -9.80 9.73 -10.40
CA GLU A 53 -8.62 9.59 -11.24
C GLU A 53 -7.43 9.09 -10.39
N PRO A 54 -6.68 8.08 -10.87
CA PRO A 54 -5.48 7.66 -10.19
C PRO A 54 -4.54 8.86 -10.08
N ARG A 55 -4.16 9.22 -8.85
CA ARG A 55 -3.10 10.22 -8.63
C ARG A 55 -1.79 9.64 -9.15
N THR A 56 -1.46 9.93 -10.40
CA THR A 56 -0.18 9.55 -10.97
C THR A 56 0.88 10.47 -10.41
N ARG A 57 1.93 9.87 -9.83
CA ARG A 57 3.11 10.63 -9.41
C ARG A 57 3.94 10.86 -10.67
N PRO A 58 4.18 12.11 -11.10
CA PRO A 58 4.99 12.37 -12.29
C PRO A 58 6.41 11.86 -12.08
N THR A 59 6.98 11.25 -13.12
CA THR A 59 8.38 10.82 -13.11
C THR A 59 9.28 12.03 -13.38
N VAL A 60 10.20 12.30 -12.47
CA VAL A 60 11.19 13.38 -12.60
C VAL A 60 12.58 12.76 -12.70
N THR A 61 13.34 13.15 -13.73
CA THR A 61 14.75 12.80 -13.87
C THR A 61 15.60 13.97 -13.39
N MET A 62 16.29 13.81 -12.27
CA MET A 62 17.16 14.84 -11.68
C MET A 62 18.51 14.24 -11.30
N ARG A 63 19.58 15.03 -11.45
CA ARG A 63 20.92 14.66 -10.97
C ARG A 63 21.04 15.01 -9.49
N VAL A 64 21.50 14.05 -8.69
CA VAL A 64 21.85 14.22 -7.28
C VAL A 64 23.30 13.83 -7.08
N SER A 65 23.95 14.35 -6.04
CA SER A 65 25.33 13.97 -5.75
C SER A 65 25.42 12.48 -5.41
N PRO A 66 26.56 11.81 -5.72
CA PRO A 66 26.76 10.40 -5.38
C PRO A 66 26.60 10.12 -3.88
N GLU A 67 27.05 11.03 -3.03
CA GLU A 67 27.03 10.91 -1.56
C GLU A 67 25.60 10.93 -1.03
N VAL A 68 24.76 11.83 -1.57
CA VAL A 68 23.33 11.91 -1.21
C VAL A 68 22.63 10.62 -1.59
N LYS A 69 22.84 10.12 -2.81
CA LYS A 69 22.25 8.84 -3.25
C LYS A 69 22.71 7.68 -2.35
N ALA A 70 24.01 7.59 -2.07
CA ALA A 70 24.58 6.55 -1.22
C ALA A 70 24.00 6.58 0.19
N TYR A 71 23.84 7.75 0.79
CA TYR A 71 23.23 7.91 2.12
C TYR A 71 21.81 7.35 2.21
N PHE A 72 20.96 7.64 1.21
CA PHE A 72 19.59 7.12 1.20
C PHE A 72 19.53 5.63 0.86
N GLN A 73 20.37 5.16 -0.06
CA GLN A 73 20.47 3.73 -0.39
C GLN A 73 20.97 2.89 0.78
N ALA A 74 21.89 3.41 1.59
CA ALA A 74 22.41 2.71 2.77
C ALA A 74 21.31 2.42 3.81
N GLN A 75 20.30 3.29 3.91
CA GLN A 75 19.19 3.12 4.85
C GLN A 75 18.11 2.18 4.31
N ASP A 76 17.74 2.32 3.04
CA ASP A 76 16.77 1.46 2.38
C ASP A 76 17.09 1.35 0.88
N PRO A 77 17.81 0.28 0.47
CA PRO A 77 18.19 0.08 -0.93
C PRO A 77 16.99 -0.01 -1.90
N LYS A 78 15.82 -0.44 -1.42
CA LYS A 78 14.62 -0.65 -2.25
C LYS A 78 13.67 0.55 -2.23
N GLY A 79 13.62 1.30 -1.14
CA GLY A 79 12.71 2.42 -0.93
C GLY A 79 13.34 3.81 -0.90
N TYR A 80 14.64 3.95 -1.20
CA TYR A 80 15.34 5.25 -1.14
C TYR A 80 14.64 6.36 -1.95
N THR A 81 14.08 6.04 -3.13
CA THR A 81 13.34 7.00 -3.96
C THR A 81 12.07 7.50 -3.29
N THR A 82 11.30 6.61 -2.66
CA THR A 82 10.10 6.97 -1.88
C THR A 82 10.45 7.88 -0.72
N ARG A 83 11.56 7.60 -0.03
CA ARG A 83 12.03 8.43 1.09
C ARG A 83 12.49 9.81 0.65
N MET A 84 13.23 9.89 -0.47
CA MET A 84 13.60 11.18 -1.08
C MET A 84 12.35 11.99 -1.46
N ALA A 85 11.33 11.35 -2.04
CA ALA A 85 10.10 12.04 -2.42
C ALA A 85 9.34 12.59 -1.19
N ALA A 86 9.26 11.83 -0.09
CA ALA A 86 8.63 12.29 1.15
C ALA A 86 9.33 13.52 1.76
N ILE A 87 10.66 13.59 1.68
CA ILE A 87 11.43 14.74 2.15
C ILE A 87 11.15 15.97 1.28
N LEU A 88 11.10 15.81 -0.05
CA LEU A 88 10.76 16.91 -0.95
C LEU A 88 9.33 17.43 -0.69
N GLU A 89 8.37 16.54 -0.46
CA GLU A 89 7.00 16.94 -0.07
C GLU A 89 6.99 17.73 1.24
N ALA A 90 7.74 17.29 2.26
CA ALA A 90 7.86 17.99 3.54
C ALA A 90 8.51 19.37 3.38
N TYR A 91 9.54 19.49 2.55
CA TYR A 91 10.20 20.75 2.22
C TYR A 91 9.26 21.74 1.51
N VAL A 92 8.48 21.26 0.53
CA VAL A 92 7.49 22.12 -0.13
C VAL A 92 6.43 22.59 0.86
N LYS A 93 5.89 21.69 1.69
CA LYS A 93 4.89 22.02 2.71
C LYS A 93 5.40 23.08 3.70
N SER A 94 6.64 22.98 4.16
CA SER A 94 7.21 23.96 5.08
C SER A 94 7.44 25.33 4.44
N ARG A 95 7.61 25.38 3.11
CA ARG A 95 7.76 26.62 2.33
C ARG A 95 6.44 27.24 1.88
N SER A 96 5.40 26.45 1.69
CA SER A 96 4.08 26.92 1.23
C SER A 96 3.13 27.29 2.36
N ALA A 97 3.49 27.04 3.62
CA ALA A 97 2.70 27.41 4.79
C ALA A 97 2.97 28.86 5.27
N ALA A 98 3.36 29.75 4.36
CA ALA A 98 3.60 31.18 4.60
C ALA A 98 2.50 32.03 3.93
#